data_AF-A0A401X1H8-F1
#
_entry.id   AF-A0A401X1H8-F1
#
_cell.length_a   1.000
_cell.length_b   1.000
_cell.length_c   1.000
_cell.angle_alpha   90.00
_cell.angle_beta   90.00
_cell.angle_gamma   90.00
#
_symmetry.space_group_name_H-M   'P 1'
#
loop_
_entity.id
_entity.type
_entity.pdbx_description
1 polymer ?
#
loop_
_entity_poly.entity_id
_entity_poly.type
_entity_poly.pdbx_seq_one_letter_code
_entity_poly.pdbx_strand_id
1 'polypeptide(L)'
;MSQKQTFAPQRRKSPVATPDRLSVIQDATSELSCIGIILQSMSNGILTGSEESGPGLSGVGMALEWLAGEMERRCAAIAEASS
;
A
#
# COMPACT_ATOMS: atom_id res chain seq x y z
N MET A 1 -18.68 60.26 2.73
CA MET A 1 -19.10 58.89 2.38
C MET A 1 -17.90 57.98 2.55
N SER A 2 -17.91 57.07 3.52
CA SER A 2 -16.74 56.24 3.89
C SER A 2 -16.91 54.83 3.31
N GLN A 3 -16.03 54.40 2.41
CA GLN A 3 -16.10 53.07 1.79
C GLN A 3 -15.47 52.03 2.73
N LYS A 4 -16.27 51.09 3.22
CA LYS A 4 -15.80 49.90 3.95
C LYS A 4 -15.15 48.94 2.96
N GLN A 5 -13.85 48.71 3.09
CA GLN A 5 -13.16 47.61 2.41
C GLN A 5 -13.56 46.28 3.07
N THR A 6 -14.22 45.42 2.30
CA THR A 6 -14.50 44.03 2.66
C THR A 6 -13.28 43.18 2.33
N PHE A 7 -12.55 42.75 3.36
CA PHE A 7 -11.53 41.72 3.20
C PHE A 7 -12.20 40.35 3.04
N ALA A 8 -12.02 39.71 1.89
CA ALA A 8 -12.45 38.33 1.70
C ALA A 8 -11.54 37.37 2.50
N PRO A 9 -12.08 36.33 3.15
CA PRO A 9 -11.27 35.39 3.92
C PRO A 9 -10.44 34.54 2.95
N GLN A 10 -9.13 34.80 2.94
CA GLN A 10 -8.16 34.01 2.19
C GLN A 10 -8.10 32.61 2.83
N ARG A 11 -8.79 31.63 2.22
CA ARG A 11 -8.82 30.23 2.65
C ARG A 11 -7.41 29.67 2.58
N ARG A 12 -6.66 29.76 3.69
CA ARG A 12 -5.34 29.14 3.84
C ARG A 12 -5.51 27.64 3.61
N LYS A 13 -4.99 27.13 2.48
CA LYS A 13 -4.83 25.69 2.28
C LYS A 13 -3.83 25.25 3.34
N SER A 14 -4.32 24.51 4.34
CA SER A 14 -3.46 23.86 5.32
C SER A 14 -2.46 22.99 4.58
N PRO A 15 -1.15 23.06 4.91
CA PRO A 15 -0.16 22.16 4.35
C PRO A 15 -0.62 20.72 4.61
N VAL A 16 -0.76 19.92 3.56
CA VAL A 16 -0.91 18.47 3.71
C VAL A 16 0.40 18.01 4.34
N ALA A 17 0.34 17.43 5.54
CA ALA A 17 1.51 16.91 6.21
C ALA A 17 2.15 15.83 5.32
N THR A 18 3.34 16.10 4.81
CA THR A 18 4.15 15.08 4.14
C THR A 18 4.49 13.99 5.17
N PRO A 19 4.23 12.71 4.87
CA PRO A 19 4.57 11.61 5.76
C PRO A 19 6.05 11.65 6.16
N ASP A 20 6.34 11.30 7.41
CA ASP A 20 7.71 11.16 7.90
C ASP A 20 8.40 9.95 7.24
N ARG A 21 9.69 10.04 6.96
CA ARG A 21 10.43 8.95 6.29
C ARG A 21 10.37 7.64 7.07
N LEU A 22 10.43 7.68 8.41
CA LEU A 22 10.30 6.48 9.23
C LEU A 22 8.87 5.91 9.15
N SER A 23 7.85 6.76 9.08
CA SER A 23 6.47 6.29 8.89
C SER A 23 6.30 5.55 7.55
N VAL A 24 6.87 6.07 6.46
CA VAL A 24 6.83 5.40 5.15
C VAL A 24 7.52 4.03 5.20
N ILE A 25 8.68 3.94 5.85
CA ILE A 25 9.42 2.67 5.99
C ILE A 25 8.63 1.68 6.86
N GLN A 26 8.05 2.13 7.97
CA GLN A 26 7.25 1.29 8.86
C GLN A 26 6.01 0.75 8.16
N ASP A 27 5.27 1.61 7.45
CA ASP A 27 4.07 1.22 6.71
C ASP A 27 4.42 0.21 5.61
N ALA A 28 5.43 0.50 4.79
CA ALA A 28 5.86 -0.41 3.73
C ALA A 28 6.35 -1.77 4.27
N THR A 29 7.03 -1.78 5.42
CA THR A 29 7.49 -3.02 6.07
C THR A 29 6.31 -3.83 6.65
N SER A 30 5.33 -3.14 7.23
CA SER A 30 4.09 -3.76 7.71
C SER A 30 3.33 -4.43 6.55
N GLU A 31 3.20 -3.71 5.42
CA GLU A 31 2.55 -4.22 4.22
C GLU A 31 3.28 -5.44 3.63
N LEU A 32 4.62 -5.44 3.62
CA LEU A 32 5.41 -6.60 3.22
C LEU A 32 5.17 -7.81 4.13
N SER A 33 4.97 -7.59 5.42
CA SER A 33 4.62 -8.66 6.37
C SER A 33 3.25 -9.26 6.06
N CYS A 34 2.26 -8.43 5.73
CA CYS A 34 0.94 -8.88 5.28
C CYS A 34 1.03 -9.70 3.98
N ILE A 35 1.85 -9.28 3.01
CA ILE A 35 2.10 -10.05 1.79
C ILE A 35 2.66 -11.44 2.13
N GLY A 36 3.61 -11.54 3.05
CA GLY A 36 4.15 -12.82 3.51
C GLY A 36 3.07 -13.76 4.09
N ILE A 37 2.13 -13.22 4.87
CA ILE A 37 1.01 -13.98 5.42
C ILE A 37 0.08 -14.49 4.31
N ILE A 38 -0.22 -13.65 3.30
CA ILE A 38 -1.04 -14.04 2.16
C ILE A 38 -0.37 -15.19 1.38
N LEU A 39 0.92 -15.07 1.10
CA LEU A 39 1.69 -16.12 0.41
C LEU A 39 1.67 -17.43 1.20
N GLN A 40 1.83 -17.37 2.53
CA GLN A 40 1.75 -18.55 3.38
C GLN A 40 0.37 -19.19 3.36
N SER A 41 -0.69 -18.39 3.42
CA SER A 41 -2.08 -18.86 3.35
C SER A 41 -2.39 -19.52 2.00
N MET A 42 -1.94 -18.90 0.89
CA MET A 42 -2.08 -19.45 -0.46
C MET A 42 -1.33 -20.77 -0.61
N SER A 43 -0.06 -20.84 -0.15
CA SER A 43 0.73 -22.07 -0.17
C SER A 43 0.02 -23.19 0.58
N ASN A 44 -0.50 -22.91 1.77
CA ASN A 44 -1.28 -23.88 2.52
C ASN A 44 -2.55 -24.30 1.77
N GLY A 45 -3.28 -23.36 1.16
CA GLY A 45 -4.47 -23.65 0.35
C GLY A 45 -4.18 -24.53 -0.86
N ILE A 46 -3.02 -24.36 -1.51
CA ILE A 46 -2.58 -25.19 -2.64
C ILE A 46 -2.20 -26.60 -2.16
N LEU A 47 -1.49 -26.70 -1.04
CA LEU A 47 -0.99 -27.98 -0.53
C LEU A 47 -2.07 -28.83 0.14
N THR A 48 -3.09 -28.20 0.74
CA THR A 48 -4.11 -28.88 1.55
C THR A 48 -5.51 -28.86 0.91
N GLY A 49 -5.71 -28.07 -0.15
CA GLY A 49 -6.98 -27.99 -0.86
C GLY A 49 -7.24 -29.20 -1.75
N SER A 50 -8.51 -29.58 -1.88
CA SER A 50 -8.97 -30.52 -2.92
C SER A 50 -9.03 -29.79 -4.27
N GLU A 51 -8.66 -30.46 -5.37
CA GLU A 51 -8.72 -29.90 -6.74
C GLU A 51 -10.13 -29.40 -7.12
N GLU A 52 -11.20 -29.92 -6.49
CA GLU A 52 -12.59 -29.49 -6.73
C GLU A 52 -13.00 -28.20 -6.00
N SER A 53 -12.25 -27.78 -4.98
CA SER A 53 -12.62 -26.64 -4.10
C SER A 53 -11.49 -25.64 -3.85
N GLY A 54 -10.28 -25.93 -4.33
CA GLY A 54 -9.14 -25.04 -4.27
C GLY A 54 -9.16 -23.96 -5.36
N PRO A 55 -8.44 -22.85 -5.16
CA PRO A 55 -8.23 -21.88 -6.23
C PRO A 55 -7.51 -22.56 -7.40
N GLY A 56 -8.09 -22.49 -8.60
CA GLY A 56 -7.44 -23.02 -9.80
C GLY A 56 -6.06 -22.40 -10.00
N LEU A 57 -5.10 -23.17 -10.56
CA LEU A 57 -3.70 -22.75 -10.73
C LEU A 57 -3.55 -21.44 -11.51
N SER A 58 -4.47 -21.13 -12.43
CA SER A 58 -4.49 -19.85 -13.13
C SER A 58 -4.78 -18.67 -12.19
N GLY A 59 -5.74 -18.81 -11.27
CA GLY A 59 -6.04 -17.78 -10.27
C GLY A 59 -4.90 -17.57 -9.28
N VAL A 60 -4.23 -18.67 -8.89
CA VAL A 60 -3.00 -18.61 -8.09
C VAL A 60 -1.90 -17.84 -8.81
N GLY A 61 -1.67 -18.14 -10.09
CA GLY A 61 -0.66 -17.46 -10.91
C GLY A 61 -0.88 -15.95 -10.98
N MET A 62 -2.10 -15.50 -11.27
CA MET A 62 -2.44 -14.07 -11.30
C MET A 62 -2.25 -13.40 -9.94
N ALA A 63 -2.63 -14.07 -8.85
CA ALA A 63 -2.45 -13.54 -7.51
C ALA A 63 -0.97 -13.38 -7.15
N LEU A 64 -0.12 -14.36 -7.52
CA LEU A 64 1.32 -14.28 -7.31
C LEU A 64 1.97 -13.16 -8.13
N GLU A 65 1.57 -12.98 -9.38
CA GLU A 65 2.07 -11.88 -10.22
C GLU A 65 1.70 -10.51 -9.63
N TRP A 66 0.45 -10.35 -9.16
CA TRP A 66 0.02 -9.13 -8.48
C TRP A 66 0.82 -8.87 -7.18
N LEU A 67 0.99 -9.90 -6.35
CA LEU A 67 1.76 -9.81 -5.11
C LEU A 67 3.23 -9.46 -5.37
N ALA A 68 3.84 -9.99 -6.42
CA ALA A 68 5.21 -9.67 -6.80
C ALA A 68 5.37 -8.17 -7.12
N GLY A 69 4.50 -7.62 -7.98
CA GLY A 69 4.53 -6.20 -8.29
C GLY A 69 4.24 -5.31 -7.06
N GLU A 70 3.48 -5.83 -6.10
CA GLU A 70 3.20 -5.15 -4.86
C GLU A 70 4.38 -5.18 -3.86
N MET A 71 5.17 -6.26 -3.85
CA MET A 71 6.43 -6.29 -3.10
C MET A 71 7.44 -5.29 -3.68
N GLU A 72 7.56 -5.24 -5.01
CA GLU A 72 8.45 -4.29 -5.69
C GLU A 72 8.12 -2.83 -5.33
N ARG A 73 6.83 -2.46 -5.32
CA ARG A 73 6.39 -1.12 -4.90
C ARG A 73 6.82 -0.76 -3.48
N ARG A 74 6.74 -1.70 -2.54
CA ARG A 74 7.09 -1.46 -1.14
C ARG A 74 8.60 -1.39 -0.94
N CYS A 75 9.35 -2.24 -1.66
CA CYS A 75 10.80 -2.14 -1.71
C CYS A 75 11.27 -0.80 -2.30
N ALA A 76 10.62 -0.32 -3.37
CA ALA A 76 10.92 0.99 -3.95
C ALA A 76 10.62 2.13 -2.97
N ALA A 77 9.45 2.11 -2.29
CA ALA A 77 9.09 3.10 -1.29
C ALA A 77 10.11 3.16 -0.12
N ILE A 78 10.60 2.00 0.34
CA ILE A 78 11.66 1.93 1.36
C ILE A 78 12.97 2.52 0.82
N ALA A 79 13.37 2.18 -0.40
CA ALA A 79 14.59 2.69 -1.01
C ALA A 79 14.56 4.21 -1.16
N GLU A 80 13.42 4.77 -1.62
CA GLU A 80 13.18 6.21 -1.73
C GLU A 80 13.22 6.90 -0.37
N ALA A 81 12.58 6.34 0.65
CA ALA A 81 12.56 6.90 2.00
C ALA A 81 13.93 6.82 2.71
N SER A 82 14.77 5.85 2.33
CA SER A 82 16.10 5.61 2.92
C SER A 82 17.25 6.35 2.23
N SER A 83 16.98 7.05 1.12
CA SER A 83 17.97 7.79 0.31
C SER A 83 18.05 9.27 0.69
#